data_AF-A0A1H7SWK5-F1
#
_entry.id   AF-A0A1H7SWK5-F1
#
_cell.length_a   1.000
_cell.length_b   1.000
_cell.length_c   1.000
_cell.angle_alpha   90.00
_cell.angle_beta   90.00
_cell.angle_gamma   90.00
#
_symmetry.space_group_name_H-M   'P 1'
#
loop_
_entity.id
_entity.type
_entity.pdbx_description
1 polymer ?
#
loop_
_entity_poly.entity_id
_entity_poly.type
_entity_poly.pdbx_seq_one_letter_code
_entity_poly.pdbx_strand_id
1 'polypeptide(L)'
;MSQEPALPEAAPPVPTSGTPPPRGLGALLCLLLLLVLLPAAAASVLRAALGLPLWVGAAVGGVGALGITGRAFTRWPVWPTHVGGSLLQALYLAAVARVTWGMLGIPVLDGLVSVGGGDAGNHAALRMDFVTRDPGTYQGFTFFHTVTYGAQWLFGLDTFAGFRVGFYLVPAVLAGVLAAALELVAVRLWRSPRAWAVAQGALLALTVTVWPFLLLRLLHYHQADGFYGHLFGLVPLVLAWVAYALPRTAWGRCAALVGFTVLYRFTYGLNLGDFLLMAGVLALGEGFFSFSREQRSLAWLARLMGLVFLAAGAYAYTKLLPLGPVYGSLVHHDAVRALRTQVWAVAGLLALRFVSSREDKVERRLIDFAVLFGGINALVQVAYLKAGMPVGYYFLKYGFHAVVLLLSAALLVTSLRMGAMVHAAPFRARQWSVALALLVAVGLFAVAHGWSRAFAAYTPSYQERARGQPPFALLGALEDRESSALIRQVLREEGKRFGGLLSPSWARVNFSNVALGWVPEDYTATNGHWPVFAEGKVRRGPGACVFWEASPEDWEAYRQQAQEAVPALEAEVKRLQSEPGRSCRQYPVAWTASGTRTLCFLCE
;
A
#
# COMPACT_ATOMS: atom_id res chain seq x y z
N MET A 1 52.88 -53.22 9.12
CA MET A 1 52.67 -51.83 8.65
C MET A 1 51.25 -51.45 9.00
N SER A 2 51.08 -50.77 10.13
CA SER A 2 49.78 -50.38 10.68
C SER A 2 49.52 -48.94 10.24
N GLN A 3 48.49 -48.71 9.43
CA GLN A 3 48.10 -47.35 9.03
C GLN A 3 47.48 -46.63 10.22
N GLU A 4 48.13 -45.57 10.69
CA GLU A 4 47.53 -44.62 11.63
C GLU A 4 46.32 -43.94 10.98
N PRO A 5 45.15 -43.89 11.65
CA PRO A 5 44.01 -43.15 11.16
C PRO A 5 44.33 -41.65 11.18
N ALA A 6 44.22 -41.02 10.01
CA ALA A 6 44.37 -39.57 9.85
C ALA A 6 43.42 -38.84 10.82
N LEU A 7 44.00 -38.02 11.70
CA LEU A 7 43.26 -37.15 12.60
C LEU A 7 42.32 -36.25 11.78
N PRO A 8 41.04 -36.11 12.18
CA PRO A 8 40.11 -35.23 11.50
C PRO A 8 40.67 -33.80 11.53
N GLU A 9 40.75 -33.18 10.34
CA GLU A 9 41.10 -31.77 10.15
C GLU A 9 40.37 -30.92 11.19
N ALA A 10 41.15 -30.21 12.01
CA ALA A 10 40.64 -29.35 13.06
C ALA A 10 39.63 -28.35 12.43
N ALA A 11 38.42 -28.33 12.99
CA ALA A 11 37.40 -27.39 12.56
C ALA A 11 37.98 -25.96 12.55
N PRO A 12 37.73 -25.17 11.48
CA PRO A 12 38.31 -23.84 11.37
C PRO A 12 37.97 -23.01 12.61
N PRO A 13 38.92 -22.19 13.11
CA PRO A 13 38.74 -21.43 14.32
C PRO A 13 37.48 -20.56 14.21
N VAL A 14 36.66 -20.60 15.26
CA VAL A 14 35.48 -19.74 15.38
C VAL A 14 35.97 -18.29 15.24
N PRO A 15 35.51 -17.53 14.23
CA PRO A 15 35.96 -16.16 14.06
C PRO A 15 35.67 -15.37 15.34
N THR A 16 36.73 -14.77 15.87
CA THR A 16 36.70 -13.89 17.03
C THR A 16 35.71 -12.74 16.81
N SER A 17 35.03 -12.36 17.88
CA SER A 17 33.78 -11.58 17.97
C SER A 17 33.83 -10.10 17.53
N GLY A 18 34.64 -9.73 16.53
CA GLY A 18 34.91 -8.33 16.18
C GLY A 18 34.42 -7.85 14.81
N THR A 19 34.27 -8.73 13.81
CA THR A 19 33.89 -8.30 12.46
C THR A 19 32.38 -8.07 12.36
N PRO A 20 31.92 -6.86 12.00
CA PRO A 20 30.50 -6.60 11.82
C PRO A 20 29.95 -7.49 10.68
N PRO A 21 28.69 -7.94 10.78
CA PRO A 21 28.10 -8.74 9.72
C PRO A 21 28.14 -7.98 8.39
N PRO A 22 28.48 -8.65 7.27
CA PRO A 22 28.43 -8.05 5.94
C PRO A 22 27.06 -7.44 5.66
N ARG A 23 27.04 -6.30 4.97
CA ARG A 23 25.82 -5.55 4.64
C ARG A 23 25.64 -5.39 3.15
N GLY A 24 24.38 -5.48 2.74
CA GLY A 24 23.93 -5.14 1.41
C GLY A 24 23.38 -3.71 1.36
N LEU A 25 22.37 -3.50 0.54
CA LEU A 25 21.64 -2.25 0.36
C LEU A 25 20.50 -2.05 1.38
N GLY A 26 20.09 -3.08 2.12
CA GLY A 26 18.91 -3.06 2.98
C GLY A 26 18.90 -1.92 4.00
N ALA A 27 19.99 -1.74 4.75
CA ALA A 27 20.10 -0.66 5.73
C ALA A 27 20.05 0.73 5.06
N LEU A 28 20.70 0.90 3.92
CA LEU A 28 20.67 2.14 3.13
C LEU A 28 19.26 2.44 2.62
N LEU A 29 18.55 1.42 2.10
CA LEU A 29 17.17 1.55 1.63
C LEU A 29 16.25 2.02 2.76
N CYS A 30 16.38 1.48 3.97
CA CYS A 30 15.61 1.95 5.12
C CYS A 30 15.86 3.44 5.42
N LEU A 31 17.11 3.91 5.35
CA LEU A 31 17.41 5.33 5.56
C LEU A 31 16.84 6.22 4.44
N LEU A 32 16.94 5.78 3.18
CA LEU A 32 16.35 6.49 2.05
C LEU A 32 14.83 6.61 2.19
N LEU A 33 14.16 5.53 2.61
CA LEU A 33 12.73 5.55 2.90
C LEU A 33 12.38 6.54 4.01
N LEU A 34 13.20 6.63 5.07
CA LEU A 34 12.99 7.61 6.14
C LEU A 34 13.14 9.05 5.61
N LEU A 35 14.14 9.32 4.78
CA LEU A 35 14.35 10.65 4.18
C LEU A 35 13.18 11.07 3.29
N VAL A 36 12.55 10.14 2.58
CA VAL A 36 11.39 10.43 1.72
C VAL A 36 10.09 10.54 2.53
N LEU A 37 9.86 9.62 3.46
CA LEU A 37 8.55 9.48 4.12
C LEU A 37 8.40 10.37 5.35
N LEU A 38 9.47 10.61 6.12
CA LEU A 38 9.35 11.33 7.39
C LEU A 38 8.97 12.81 7.25
N PRO A 39 9.46 13.58 6.26
CA PRO A 39 8.98 14.94 6.00
C PRO A 39 7.47 14.99 5.76
N ALA A 40 6.96 14.12 4.88
CA ALA A 40 5.53 14.06 4.58
C ALA A 40 4.71 13.55 5.77
N ALA A 41 5.24 12.61 6.57
CA ALA A 41 4.59 12.11 7.76
C ALA A 41 4.43 13.21 8.82
N ALA A 42 5.51 13.93 9.11
CA ALA A 42 5.49 15.03 10.06
C ALA A 42 4.61 16.19 9.57
N ALA A 43 4.65 16.54 8.29
CA ALA A 43 3.74 17.51 7.68
C ALA A 43 2.26 17.11 7.87
N SER A 44 1.93 15.84 7.62
CA SER A 44 0.57 15.31 7.85
C SER A 44 0.16 15.44 9.32
N VAL A 45 0.97 14.89 10.23
CA VAL A 45 0.68 14.85 11.67
C VAL A 45 0.55 16.25 12.26
N LEU A 46 1.53 17.14 12.00
CA LEU A 46 1.53 18.47 12.61
C LEU A 46 0.41 19.35 12.06
N ARG A 47 0.07 19.21 10.77
CA ARG A 47 -1.08 19.93 10.23
C ARG A 47 -2.37 19.39 10.81
N ALA A 48 -2.61 18.08 10.75
CA ALA A 48 -3.87 17.50 11.19
C ALA A 48 -4.09 17.61 12.71
N ALA A 49 -3.03 17.53 13.53
CA ALA A 49 -3.14 17.60 14.98
C ALA A 49 -3.08 19.02 15.55
N LEU A 50 -2.31 19.93 14.92
CA LEU A 50 -2.01 21.25 15.49
C LEU A 50 -2.40 22.41 14.55
N GLY A 51 -2.97 22.14 13.37
CA GLY A 51 -3.33 23.17 12.39
C GLY A 51 -2.13 23.86 11.74
N LEU A 52 -0.92 23.33 11.89
CA LEU A 52 0.30 23.98 11.39
C LEU A 52 0.39 23.92 9.85
N PRO A 53 1.06 24.90 9.20
CA PRO A 53 1.36 24.83 7.77
C PRO A 53 2.20 23.59 7.41
N LEU A 54 1.95 23.01 6.24
CA LEU A 54 2.64 21.79 5.78
C LEU A 54 4.17 21.92 5.77
N TRP A 55 4.69 23.09 5.39
CA TRP A 55 6.13 23.33 5.34
C TRP A 55 6.80 23.24 6.72
N VAL A 56 6.09 23.58 7.80
CA VAL A 56 6.61 23.48 9.17
C VAL A 56 6.85 22.01 9.51
N GLY A 57 5.85 21.16 9.30
CA GLY A 57 6.01 19.73 9.55
C GLY A 57 6.98 19.07 8.59
N ALA A 58 7.05 19.50 7.33
CA ALA A 58 8.06 19.01 6.39
C ALA A 58 9.48 19.36 6.85
N ALA A 59 9.71 20.57 7.37
CA ALA A 59 10.99 20.99 7.92
C ALA A 59 11.35 20.17 9.18
N VAL A 60 10.42 20.02 10.12
CA VAL A 60 10.62 19.20 11.34
C VAL A 60 10.94 17.75 10.97
N GLY A 61 10.17 17.15 10.06
CA GLY A 61 10.41 15.79 9.58
C GLY A 61 11.71 15.65 8.81
N GLY A 62 12.10 16.66 8.02
CA GLY A 62 13.38 16.70 7.31
C GLY A 62 14.57 16.77 8.26
N VAL A 63 14.54 17.66 9.25
CA VAL A 63 15.57 17.75 10.31
C VAL A 63 15.65 16.44 11.08
N GLY A 64 14.50 15.87 11.46
CA GLY A 64 14.44 14.56 12.12
C GLY A 64 15.06 13.45 11.26
N ALA A 65 14.74 13.41 9.97
CA ALA A 65 15.24 12.40 9.05
C ALA A 65 16.75 12.51 8.85
N LEU A 66 17.26 13.72 8.65
CA LEU A 66 18.69 14.00 8.54
C LEU A 66 19.42 13.67 9.84
N GLY A 67 18.86 14.01 11.00
CA GLY A 67 19.43 13.68 12.31
C GLY A 67 19.53 12.17 12.55
N ILE A 68 18.46 11.42 12.26
CA ILE A 68 18.43 9.96 12.37
C ILE A 68 19.44 9.34 11.40
N THR A 69 19.44 9.80 10.15
CA THR A 69 20.32 9.31 9.09
C THR A 69 21.79 9.58 9.40
N GLY A 70 22.14 10.82 9.78
CA GLY A 70 23.50 11.19 10.18
C GLY A 70 23.97 10.43 11.42
N ARG A 71 23.09 10.22 12.40
CA ARG A 71 23.40 9.37 13.57
C ARG A 71 23.60 7.90 13.17
N ALA A 72 22.83 7.39 12.22
CA ALA A 72 22.99 6.03 11.73
C ALA A 72 24.33 5.87 10.98
N PHE A 73 24.71 6.83 10.12
CA PHE A 73 26.00 6.82 9.42
C PHE A 73 27.21 6.93 10.35
N THR A 74 27.10 7.69 11.45
CA THR A 74 28.21 7.84 12.42
C THR A 74 28.34 6.66 13.37
N ARG A 75 27.24 5.95 13.68
CA ARG A 75 27.26 4.86 14.67
C ARG A 75 27.30 3.48 14.05
N TRP A 76 26.75 3.31 12.85
CA TRP A 76 26.60 2.01 12.21
C TRP A 76 27.23 2.06 10.81
N PRO A 77 27.87 0.97 10.36
CA PRO A 77 28.39 0.89 9.00
C PRO A 77 27.23 0.72 8.01
N VAL A 78 26.51 1.79 7.67
CA VAL A 78 25.31 1.70 6.82
C VAL A 78 25.66 1.41 5.35
N TRP A 79 26.87 1.78 4.95
CA TRP A 79 27.37 1.50 3.61
C TRP A 79 27.44 -0.01 3.33
N PRO A 80 27.08 -0.43 2.10
CA PRO A 80 27.17 -1.83 1.71
C PRO A 80 28.63 -2.28 1.78
N THR A 81 28.89 -3.30 2.58
CA THR A 81 30.24 -3.90 2.74
C THR A 81 30.39 -5.21 1.98
N HIS A 82 29.30 -5.75 1.42
CA HIS A 82 29.29 -7.04 0.74
C HIS A 82 28.72 -6.93 -0.68
N VAL A 83 29.61 -6.75 -1.66
CA VAL A 83 29.30 -6.50 -3.07
C VAL A 83 28.29 -7.52 -3.63
N GLY A 84 28.51 -8.82 -3.44
CA GLY A 84 27.61 -9.85 -3.95
C GLY A 84 26.20 -9.79 -3.35
N GLY A 85 26.07 -9.30 -2.11
CA GLY A 85 24.78 -9.16 -1.42
C GLY A 85 24.03 -7.95 -1.96
N SER A 86 24.73 -6.84 -2.15
CA SER A 86 24.21 -5.64 -2.79
C SER A 86 23.75 -5.91 -4.23
N LEU A 87 24.51 -6.68 -5.00
CA LEU A 87 24.14 -7.06 -6.37
C LEU A 87 22.86 -7.90 -6.39
N LEU A 88 22.73 -8.90 -5.50
CA LEU A 88 21.51 -9.72 -5.41
C LEU A 88 20.28 -8.89 -5.00
N GLN A 89 20.43 -7.95 -4.05
CA GLN A 89 19.33 -7.06 -3.66
C GLN A 89 19.00 -6.04 -4.74
N ALA A 90 19.98 -5.51 -5.46
CA ALA A 90 19.75 -4.63 -6.61
C ALA A 90 19.00 -5.38 -7.72
N LEU A 91 19.42 -6.61 -8.03
CA LEU A 91 18.72 -7.48 -8.97
C LEU A 91 17.29 -7.77 -8.50
N TYR A 92 17.10 -8.02 -7.21
CA TYR A 92 15.78 -8.21 -6.63
C TYR A 92 14.89 -6.99 -6.87
N LEU A 93 15.33 -5.80 -6.48
CA LEU A 93 14.57 -4.56 -6.66
C LEU A 93 14.29 -4.27 -8.13
N ALA A 94 15.28 -4.46 -9.00
CA ALA A 94 15.13 -4.23 -10.44
C ALA A 94 14.13 -5.21 -11.08
N ALA A 95 14.19 -6.50 -10.75
CA ALA A 95 13.26 -7.50 -11.25
C ALA A 95 11.83 -7.20 -10.78
N VAL A 96 11.68 -6.87 -9.50
CA VAL A 96 10.42 -6.46 -8.90
C VAL A 96 9.85 -5.21 -9.56
N ALA A 97 10.66 -4.18 -9.75
CA ALA A 97 10.25 -2.95 -10.41
C ALA A 97 9.82 -3.23 -11.86
N ARG A 98 10.59 -4.05 -12.58
CA ARG A 98 10.25 -4.48 -13.95
C ARG A 98 8.93 -5.23 -14.02
N VAL A 99 8.69 -6.19 -13.12
CA VAL A 99 7.45 -6.97 -13.08
C VAL A 99 6.26 -6.08 -12.71
N THR A 100 6.43 -5.24 -11.69
CA THR A 100 5.40 -4.29 -11.25
C THR A 100 5.05 -3.31 -12.37
N TRP A 101 6.05 -2.71 -13.02
CA TRP A 101 5.86 -1.78 -14.12
C TRP A 101 5.27 -2.47 -15.35
N GLY A 102 5.76 -3.66 -15.69
CA GLY A 102 5.25 -4.43 -16.83
C GLY A 102 3.78 -4.83 -16.68
N MET A 103 3.29 -5.02 -15.45
CA MET A 103 1.91 -5.43 -15.20
C MET A 103 0.97 -4.30 -14.80
N LEU A 104 1.48 -3.23 -14.16
CA LEU A 104 0.67 -2.13 -13.66
C LEU A 104 0.88 -0.81 -14.42
N GLY A 105 2.00 -0.65 -15.11
CA GLY A 105 2.45 0.60 -15.73
C GLY A 105 1.63 1.07 -16.93
N ILE A 106 0.91 0.17 -17.61
CA ILE A 106 0.02 0.41 -18.77
C ILE A 106 0.20 1.79 -19.44
N PRO A 107 1.20 1.95 -20.33
CA PRO A 107 1.60 3.26 -20.86
C PRO A 107 0.47 4.03 -21.53
N VAL A 108 -0.44 3.35 -22.24
CA VAL A 108 -1.58 3.98 -22.94
C VAL A 108 -2.60 4.64 -22.00
N LEU A 109 -2.59 4.30 -20.71
CA LEU A 109 -3.42 4.89 -19.65
C LEU A 109 -2.57 5.63 -18.60
N ASP A 110 -1.31 5.95 -18.92
CA ASP A 110 -0.35 6.63 -18.06
C ASP A 110 -0.09 5.98 -16.68
N GLY A 111 -0.50 4.72 -16.53
CA GLY A 111 -0.28 3.89 -15.35
C GLY A 111 -1.32 3.96 -14.24
N LEU A 112 -2.35 4.83 -14.30
CA LEU A 112 -3.50 4.82 -13.38
C LEU A 112 -4.79 4.57 -14.14
N VAL A 113 -5.46 3.48 -13.78
CA VAL A 113 -6.70 3.03 -14.44
C VAL A 113 -7.88 3.16 -13.51
N SER A 114 -9.09 3.00 -14.02
CA SER A 114 -10.30 2.81 -13.23
C SER A 114 -11.09 1.58 -13.71
N VAL A 115 -11.76 0.90 -12.77
CA VAL A 115 -12.79 -0.13 -13.05
C VAL A 115 -14.22 0.42 -12.84
N GLY A 116 -14.37 1.75 -12.81
CA GLY A 116 -15.63 2.44 -12.53
C GLY A 116 -15.73 3.04 -11.13
N GLY A 117 -14.81 2.71 -10.22
CA GLY A 117 -14.76 3.29 -8.87
C GLY A 117 -14.40 4.77 -8.87
N GLY A 118 -15.18 5.60 -8.15
CA GLY A 118 -15.06 7.05 -8.11
C GLY A 118 -14.20 7.63 -6.98
N ASP A 119 -13.66 6.79 -6.10
CA ASP A 119 -12.98 7.23 -4.88
C ASP A 119 -11.67 7.97 -5.13
N ALA A 120 -11.07 7.77 -6.30
CA ALA A 120 -9.89 8.51 -6.72
C ALA A 120 -10.13 10.02 -6.72
N GLY A 121 -11.25 10.47 -7.27
CA GLY A 121 -11.61 11.89 -7.28
C GLY A 121 -11.99 12.41 -5.90
N ASN A 122 -12.61 11.56 -5.06
CA ASN A 122 -12.81 11.85 -3.63
C ASN A 122 -11.48 12.15 -2.94
N HIS A 123 -10.48 11.28 -3.13
CA HIS A 123 -9.15 11.51 -2.57
C HIS A 123 -8.45 12.75 -3.15
N ALA A 124 -8.67 13.09 -4.42
CA ALA A 124 -8.14 14.32 -5.01
C ALA A 124 -8.75 15.56 -4.32
N ALA A 125 -10.07 15.53 -4.06
CA ALA A 125 -10.79 16.60 -3.38
C ALA A 125 -10.32 16.77 -1.94
N LEU A 126 -10.26 15.66 -1.20
CA LEU A 126 -9.73 15.61 0.17
C LEU A 126 -8.28 16.10 0.24
N ARG A 127 -7.46 15.84 -0.79
CA ARG A 127 -6.10 16.40 -0.87
C ARG A 127 -6.16 17.92 -0.93
N MET A 128 -6.95 18.45 -1.86
CA MET A 128 -7.05 19.90 -2.06
C MET A 128 -7.61 20.59 -0.82
N ASP A 129 -8.66 20.03 -0.22
CA ASP A 129 -9.26 20.55 1.00
C ASP A 129 -8.27 20.53 2.17
N PHE A 130 -7.58 19.41 2.37
CA PHE A 130 -6.56 19.27 3.41
C PHE A 130 -5.48 20.33 3.25
N VAL A 131 -4.94 20.49 2.05
CA VAL A 131 -3.81 21.39 1.79
C VAL A 131 -4.22 22.86 1.92
N THR A 132 -5.45 23.22 1.52
CA THR A 132 -5.84 24.62 1.33
C THR A 132 -6.76 25.18 2.42
N ARG A 133 -7.61 24.35 3.04
CA ARG A 133 -8.74 24.82 3.86
C ARG A 133 -8.79 24.17 5.24
N ASP A 134 -9.04 22.87 5.31
CA ASP A 134 -9.37 22.18 6.57
C ASP A 134 -8.31 21.16 6.99
N PRO A 135 -7.53 21.43 8.06
CA PRO A 135 -6.59 20.45 8.62
C PRO A 135 -7.26 19.18 9.17
N GLY A 136 -8.54 19.27 9.56
CA GLY A 136 -9.33 18.16 10.10
C GLY A 136 -9.99 17.27 9.05
N THR A 137 -9.87 17.61 7.76
CA THR A 137 -10.53 16.89 6.68
C THR A 137 -10.16 15.41 6.69
N TYR A 138 -11.10 14.55 6.32
CA TYR A 138 -10.93 13.10 6.36
C TYR A 138 -10.44 12.58 7.73
N GLN A 139 -10.85 13.24 8.83
CA GLN A 139 -10.45 12.93 10.21
C GLN A 139 -8.92 12.91 10.43
N GLY A 140 -8.18 13.63 9.58
CA GLY A 140 -6.70 13.67 9.59
C GLY A 140 -6.02 12.44 8.98
N PHE A 141 -6.72 11.55 8.28
CA PHE A 141 -6.10 10.41 7.57
C PHE A 141 -5.40 10.86 6.26
N THR A 142 -4.43 11.78 6.38
CA THR A 142 -3.95 12.60 5.25
C THR A 142 -2.49 12.37 4.85
N PHE A 143 -1.84 11.29 5.32
CA PHE A 143 -0.44 11.01 4.96
C PHE A 143 -0.25 10.78 3.46
N PHE A 144 -1.13 10.01 2.81
CA PHE A 144 -1.11 9.84 1.35
C PHE A 144 -1.25 11.19 0.62
N HIS A 145 -2.20 12.02 1.04
CA HIS A 145 -2.46 13.34 0.46
C HIS A 145 -1.24 14.26 0.58
N THR A 146 -0.53 14.20 1.70
CA THR A 146 0.70 14.97 1.93
C THR A 146 1.85 14.51 1.04
N VAL A 147 2.01 13.20 0.84
CA VAL A 147 3.03 12.66 -0.08
C VAL A 147 2.75 13.08 -1.53
N THR A 148 1.52 12.95 -2.00
CA THR A 148 1.17 13.30 -3.37
C THR A 148 1.24 14.81 -3.63
N TYR A 149 0.85 15.65 -2.65
CA TYR A 149 1.02 17.10 -2.74
C TYR A 149 2.49 17.51 -2.65
N GLY A 150 3.28 16.86 -1.80
CA GLY A 150 4.72 17.10 -1.71
C GLY A 150 5.43 16.83 -3.04
N ALA A 151 5.03 15.79 -3.77
CA ALA A 151 5.55 15.50 -5.10
C ALA A 151 5.20 16.61 -6.12
N GLN A 152 3.98 17.16 -6.05
CA GLN A 152 3.58 18.34 -6.83
C GLN A 152 4.44 19.56 -6.48
N TRP A 153 4.63 19.84 -5.19
CA TRP A 153 5.39 21.01 -4.73
C TRP A 153 6.88 20.92 -5.06
N LEU A 154 7.51 19.75 -4.88
CA LEU A 154 8.95 19.56 -5.09
C LEU A 154 9.33 19.43 -6.57
N PHE A 155 8.48 18.79 -7.38
CA PHE A 155 8.84 18.39 -8.75
C PHE A 155 7.92 19.00 -9.82
N GLY A 156 6.99 19.88 -9.44
CA GLY A 156 6.04 20.48 -10.38
C GLY A 156 5.05 19.50 -11.00
N LEU A 157 4.84 18.34 -10.37
CA LEU A 157 3.90 17.33 -10.87
C LEU A 157 2.45 17.81 -10.72
N ASP A 158 1.58 17.41 -11.64
CA ASP A 158 0.15 17.62 -11.46
C ASP A 158 -0.49 16.58 -10.53
N THR A 159 -1.80 16.73 -10.32
CA THR A 159 -2.58 15.86 -9.44
C THR A 159 -2.43 14.39 -9.77
N PHE A 160 -2.51 14.04 -11.04
CA PHE A 160 -2.43 12.68 -11.54
C PHE A 160 -1.06 12.07 -11.30
N ALA A 161 0.00 12.79 -11.72
CA ALA A 161 1.37 12.33 -11.54
C ALA A 161 1.74 12.20 -10.05
N GLY A 162 1.23 13.09 -9.19
CA GLY A 162 1.37 12.96 -7.73
C GLY A 162 0.72 11.67 -7.20
N PHE A 163 -0.51 11.36 -7.60
CA PHE A 163 -1.19 10.11 -7.24
C PHE A 163 -0.45 8.87 -7.76
N ARG A 164 0.12 8.97 -8.97
CA ARG A 164 0.93 7.91 -9.57
C ARG A 164 2.16 7.61 -8.74
N VAL A 165 2.89 8.64 -8.30
CA VAL A 165 4.03 8.50 -7.38
C VAL A 165 3.59 7.83 -6.08
N GLY A 166 2.50 8.31 -5.47
CA GLY A 166 1.98 7.73 -4.23
C GLY A 166 1.61 6.25 -4.36
N PHE A 167 0.99 5.86 -5.48
CA PHE A 167 0.66 4.46 -5.76
C PHE A 167 1.90 3.58 -5.93
N TYR A 168 2.84 3.96 -6.80
CA TYR A 168 4.04 3.14 -7.09
C TYR A 168 5.03 3.10 -5.92
N LEU A 169 4.94 4.05 -4.98
CA LEU A 169 5.70 3.99 -3.73
C LEU A 169 5.28 2.79 -2.86
N VAL A 170 4.03 2.34 -2.92
CA VAL A 170 3.54 1.19 -2.14
C VAL A 170 4.29 -0.11 -2.48
N PRO A 171 4.28 -0.62 -3.73
CA PRO A 171 5.04 -1.81 -4.07
C PRO A 171 6.56 -1.62 -3.91
N ALA A 172 7.09 -0.41 -4.14
CA ALA A 172 8.50 -0.12 -3.91
C ALA A 172 8.91 -0.27 -2.44
N VAL A 173 8.10 0.26 -1.51
CA VAL A 173 8.31 0.09 -0.06
C VAL A 173 8.20 -1.38 0.33
N LEU A 174 7.19 -2.10 -0.16
CA LEU A 174 7.05 -3.55 0.11
C LEU A 174 8.30 -4.33 -0.31
N ALA A 175 8.83 -4.06 -1.51
CA ALA A 175 10.08 -4.65 -1.98
C ALA A 175 11.27 -4.31 -1.07
N GLY A 176 11.47 -3.02 -0.81
CA GLY A 176 12.58 -2.53 -0.01
C GLY A 176 12.57 -3.10 1.41
N VAL A 177 11.40 -3.18 2.02
CA VAL A 177 11.21 -3.74 3.36
C VAL A 177 11.51 -5.24 3.40
N LEU A 178 11.08 -6.02 2.39
CA LEU A 178 11.42 -7.45 2.31
C LEU A 178 12.93 -7.67 2.16
N ALA A 179 13.59 -6.91 1.27
CA ALA A 179 15.03 -6.99 1.05
C ALA A 179 15.82 -6.61 2.31
N ALA A 180 15.39 -5.53 2.99
CA ALA A 180 16.02 -5.07 4.23
C ALA A 180 15.77 -6.03 5.40
N ALA A 181 14.55 -6.55 5.55
CA ALA A 181 14.23 -7.53 6.59
C ALA A 181 15.05 -8.80 6.42
N LEU A 182 15.19 -9.32 5.20
CA LEU A 182 16.00 -10.49 4.92
C LEU A 182 17.46 -10.27 5.36
N GLU A 183 18.04 -9.11 5.03
CA GLU A 183 19.41 -8.74 5.44
C GLU A 183 19.58 -8.74 6.96
N LEU A 184 18.63 -8.13 7.66
CA LEU A 184 18.72 -7.89 9.09
C LEU A 184 18.39 -9.13 9.92
N VAL A 185 17.60 -10.06 9.38
CA VAL A 185 17.23 -11.31 10.06
C VAL A 185 18.25 -12.42 9.78
N ALA A 186 18.78 -12.49 8.56
CA ALA A 186 19.65 -13.58 8.13
C ALA A 186 21.10 -13.50 8.66
N VAL A 187 21.36 -12.82 9.78
CA VAL A 187 22.69 -12.63 10.38
C VAL A 187 23.49 -13.94 10.48
N ARG A 188 22.80 -15.06 10.73
CA ARG A 188 23.38 -16.42 10.82
C ARG A 188 23.77 -17.00 9.46
N LEU A 189 23.00 -16.71 8.42
CA LEU A 189 23.23 -17.24 7.07
C LEU A 189 24.50 -16.67 6.44
N TRP A 190 24.93 -15.47 6.84
CA TRP A 190 26.16 -14.85 6.34
C TRP A 190 27.44 -15.66 6.59
N ARG A 191 27.42 -16.55 7.59
CA ARG A 191 28.53 -17.49 7.81
C ARG A 191 28.72 -18.46 6.63
N SER A 192 27.72 -18.58 5.75
CA SER A 192 27.78 -19.33 4.50
C SER A 192 27.29 -18.47 3.33
N PRO A 193 28.20 -17.98 2.46
CA PRO A 193 27.82 -17.20 1.28
C PRO A 193 26.79 -17.92 0.39
N ARG A 194 26.85 -19.26 0.33
CA ARG A 194 25.87 -20.09 -0.39
C ARG A 194 24.49 -20.03 0.25
N ALA A 195 24.38 -20.20 1.57
CA ALA A 195 23.10 -20.13 2.29
C ALA A 195 22.45 -18.74 2.14
N TRP A 196 23.27 -17.70 2.21
CA TRP A 196 22.83 -16.32 1.98
C TRP A 196 22.33 -16.09 0.56
N ALA A 197 23.10 -16.52 -0.45
CA ALA A 197 22.70 -16.42 -1.85
C ALA A 197 21.42 -17.20 -2.15
N VAL A 198 21.24 -18.38 -1.56
CA VAL A 198 20.01 -19.17 -1.68
C VAL A 198 18.81 -18.46 -1.07
N ALA A 199 18.96 -17.83 0.10
CA ALA A 199 17.87 -17.07 0.71
C ALA A 199 17.44 -15.87 -0.15
N GLN A 200 18.42 -15.12 -0.68
CA GLN A 200 18.18 -14.00 -1.58
C GLN A 200 17.54 -14.44 -2.90
N GLY A 201 18.09 -15.50 -3.52
CA GLY A 201 17.55 -16.09 -4.75
C GLY A 201 16.14 -16.64 -4.55
N ALA A 202 15.86 -17.27 -3.41
CA ALA A 202 14.53 -17.72 -3.04
C ALA A 202 13.56 -16.54 -2.86
N LEU A 203 13.96 -15.47 -2.17
CA LEU A 203 13.13 -14.27 -2.04
C LEU A 203 12.78 -13.69 -3.40
N LEU A 204 13.78 -13.55 -4.28
CA LEU A 204 13.57 -13.13 -5.66
C LEU A 204 12.59 -14.04 -6.39
N ALA A 205 12.87 -15.34 -6.48
CA ALA A 205 12.04 -16.31 -7.21
C ALA A 205 10.58 -16.32 -6.69
N LEU A 206 10.40 -16.47 -5.37
CA LEU A 206 9.07 -16.49 -4.76
C LEU A 206 8.32 -15.18 -4.99
N THR A 207 9.02 -14.05 -4.89
CA THR A 207 8.42 -12.74 -5.11
C THR A 207 7.98 -12.59 -6.56
N VAL A 208 8.84 -12.86 -7.55
CA VAL A 208 8.46 -12.70 -8.97
C VAL A 208 7.39 -13.70 -9.42
N THR A 209 7.22 -14.82 -8.72
CA THR A 209 6.13 -15.78 -9.00
C THR A 209 4.83 -15.39 -8.30
N VAL A 210 4.86 -15.11 -6.99
CA VAL A 210 3.64 -14.90 -6.20
C VAL A 210 3.08 -13.49 -6.37
N TRP A 211 3.95 -12.50 -6.63
CA TRP A 211 3.53 -11.11 -6.74
C TRP A 211 2.61 -10.86 -7.93
N PRO A 212 2.93 -11.27 -9.17
CA PRO A 212 1.98 -11.23 -10.29
C PRO A 212 0.68 -11.96 -10.04
N PHE A 213 0.76 -13.10 -9.37
CA PHE A 213 -0.36 -14.01 -9.22
C PHE A 213 -1.40 -13.49 -8.21
N LEU A 214 -0.98 -12.76 -7.19
CA LEU A 214 -1.88 -12.30 -6.12
C LEU A 214 -1.71 -10.82 -5.80
N LEU A 215 -0.52 -10.40 -5.36
CA LEU A 215 -0.34 -9.08 -4.77
C LEU A 215 -0.54 -7.95 -5.80
N LEU A 216 -0.03 -8.06 -7.03
CA LEU A 216 -0.23 -7.04 -8.07
C LEU A 216 -1.70 -6.95 -8.51
N ARG A 217 -2.43 -8.07 -8.52
CA ARG A 217 -3.88 -8.06 -8.79
C ARG A 217 -4.67 -7.33 -7.69
N LEU A 218 -4.32 -7.54 -6.43
CA LEU A 218 -4.94 -6.80 -5.31
C LEU A 218 -4.60 -5.30 -5.39
N LEU A 219 -3.33 -4.96 -5.61
CA LEU A 219 -2.90 -3.56 -5.78
C LEU A 219 -3.61 -2.91 -6.98
N HIS A 220 -3.74 -3.62 -8.10
CA HIS A 220 -4.47 -3.16 -9.27
C HIS A 220 -5.91 -2.83 -8.92
N TYR A 221 -6.65 -3.77 -8.34
CA TYR A 221 -8.08 -3.59 -8.09
C TYR A 221 -8.31 -2.42 -7.13
N HIS A 222 -7.60 -2.39 -6.00
CA HIS A 222 -7.76 -1.30 -5.03
C HIS A 222 -7.34 0.06 -5.56
N GLN A 223 -6.36 0.13 -6.48
CA GLN A 223 -6.01 1.37 -7.17
C GLN A 223 -7.10 1.78 -8.15
N ALA A 224 -7.58 0.82 -8.95
CA ALA A 224 -8.57 1.06 -9.99
C ALA A 224 -9.93 1.46 -9.43
N ASP A 225 -10.26 1.01 -8.22
CA ASP A 225 -11.48 1.42 -7.53
C ASP A 225 -11.31 2.75 -6.75
N GLY A 226 -10.06 3.21 -6.58
CA GLY A 226 -9.74 4.53 -6.03
C GLY A 226 -9.27 4.57 -4.57
N PHE A 227 -8.96 3.44 -3.92
CA PHE A 227 -8.58 3.38 -2.49
C PHE A 227 -7.12 3.71 -2.21
N TYR A 228 -6.67 4.89 -2.63
CA TYR A 228 -5.27 5.27 -2.46
C TYR A 228 -4.86 5.36 -0.98
N GLY A 229 -5.71 5.93 -0.11
CA GLY A 229 -5.43 5.98 1.33
C GLY A 229 -5.29 4.59 1.96
N HIS A 230 -6.14 3.65 1.55
CA HIS A 230 -6.09 2.26 1.99
C HIS A 230 -4.78 1.59 1.54
N LEU A 231 -4.46 1.66 0.24
CA LEU A 231 -3.22 1.12 -0.30
C LEU A 231 -1.99 1.68 0.40
N PHE A 232 -1.99 2.99 0.64
CA PHE A 232 -0.88 3.66 1.30
C PHE A 232 -0.75 3.30 2.78
N GLY A 233 -1.84 2.86 3.42
CA GLY A 233 -1.85 2.28 4.76
C GLY A 233 -0.93 1.05 4.92
N LEU A 234 -0.59 0.36 3.83
CA LEU A 234 0.41 -0.71 3.85
C LEU A 234 1.81 -0.20 4.23
N VAL A 235 2.18 1.02 3.84
CA VAL A 235 3.51 1.60 4.07
C VAL A 235 3.84 1.64 5.57
N PRO A 236 3.07 2.31 6.44
CA PRO A 236 3.33 2.27 7.87
C PRO A 236 3.19 0.87 8.47
N LEU A 237 2.30 0.01 7.95
CA LEU A 237 2.14 -1.35 8.47
C LEU A 237 3.40 -2.19 8.33
N VAL A 238 3.98 -2.24 7.12
CA VAL A 238 5.16 -3.09 6.86
C VAL A 238 6.44 -2.50 7.45
N LEU A 239 6.51 -1.17 7.56
CA LEU A 239 7.58 -0.51 8.28
C LEU A 239 7.49 -0.78 9.79
N ALA A 240 6.29 -0.76 10.38
CA ALA A 240 6.06 -1.13 11.77
C ALA A 240 6.45 -2.58 12.05
N TRP A 241 6.08 -3.49 11.13
CA TRP A 241 6.41 -4.90 11.20
C TRP A 241 7.92 -5.14 11.38
N VAL A 242 8.73 -4.49 10.55
CA VAL A 242 10.20 -4.58 10.64
C VAL A 242 10.74 -3.79 11.83
N ALA A 243 10.27 -2.56 12.05
CA ALA A 243 10.74 -1.70 13.13
C ALA A 243 10.46 -2.28 14.54
N TYR A 244 9.42 -3.11 14.69
CA TYR A 244 9.17 -3.86 15.91
C TYR A 244 10.16 -5.03 16.09
N ALA A 245 10.50 -5.72 15.00
CA ALA A 245 11.33 -6.91 15.09
C ALA A 245 12.82 -6.62 15.32
N LEU A 246 13.34 -5.48 14.85
CA LEU A 246 14.77 -5.18 14.87
C LEU A 246 15.36 -4.82 16.25
N PRO A 247 14.75 -3.92 17.05
CA PRO A 247 15.37 -3.43 18.28
C PRO A 247 15.65 -4.56 19.26
N ARG A 248 16.86 -4.60 19.83
CA ARG A 248 17.24 -5.62 20.83
C ARG A 248 16.52 -5.41 22.16
N THR A 249 16.31 -4.15 22.55
CA THR A 249 15.66 -3.77 23.80
C THR A 249 14.14 -3.76 23.67
N ALA A 250 13.44 -4.21 24.71
CA ALA A 250 11.98 -4.18 24.78
C ALA A 250 11.41 -2.76 24.64
N TRP A 251 12.09 -1.78 25.25
CA TRP A 251 11.70 -0.38 25.14
C TRP A 251 11.79 0.15 23.70
N GLY A 252 12.84 -0.19 22.95
CA GLY A 252 12.95 0.22 21.54
C GLY A 252 11.80 -0.32 20.69
N ARG A 253 11.32 -1.53 21.00
CA ARG A 253 10.14 -2.11 20.35
C ARG A 253 8.85 -1.40 20.72
N CYS A 254 8.67 -1.11 22.01
CA CYS A 254 7.52 -0.33 22.50
C CYS A 254 7.47 1.06 21.84
N ALA A 255 8.61 1.75 21.76
CA ALA A 255 8.72 3.04 21.09
C ALA A 255 8.39 2.96 19.59
N ALA A 256 8.81 1.89 18.91
CA ALA A 256 8.43 1.64 17.52
C ALA A 256 6.91 1.49 17.37
N LEU A 257 6.25 0.72 18.24
CA LEU A 257 4.79 0.57 18.22
C LEU A 257 4.07 1.92 18.41
N VAL A 258 4.54 2.79 19.31
CA VAL A 258 3.98 4.15 19.49
C VAL A 258 4.16 4.99 18.23
N GLY A 259 5.38 5.09 17.71
CA GLY A 259 5.68 5.90 16.53
C GLY A 259 4.87 5.47 15.31
N PHE A 260 4.76 4.16 15.07
CA PHE A 260 3.98 3.64 13.97
C PHE A 260 2.47 3.67 14.20
N THR A 261 1.99 3.65 15.45
CA THR A 261 0.57 3.92 15.75
C THR A 261 0.18 5.31 15.29
N VAL A 262 1.01 6.31 15.60
CA VAL A 262 0.78 7.70 15.15
C VAL A 262 0.77 7.72 13.62
N LEU A 263 1.80 7.17 12.97
CA LEU A 263 1.88 7.18 11.52
C LEU A 263 0.67 6.50 10.87
N TYR A 264 0.27 5.34 11.38
CA TYR A 264 -0.88 4.59 10.89
C TYR A 264 -2.19 5.37 11.06
N ARG A 265 -2.40 6.00 12.24
CA ARG A 265 -3.56 6.84 12.55
C ARG A 265 -3.69 8.04 11.62
N PHE A 266 -2.60 8.63 11.16
CA PHE A 266 -2.65 9.74 10.19
C PHE A 266 -2.57 9.28 8.73
N THR A 267 -2.64 7.96 8.48
CA THR A 267 -2.65 7.38 7.12
C THR A 267 -4.01 6.82 6.76
N TYR A 268 -4.56 5.92 7.57
CA TYR A 268 -5.80 5.22 7.23
C TYR A 268 -6.50 4.61 8.46
N GLY A 269 -7.84 4.62 8.46
CA GLY A 269 -8.64 4.25 9.64
C GLY A 269 -9.17 2.82 9.69
N LEU A 270 -9.43 2.17 8.54
CA LEU A 270 -10.21 0.92 8.49
C LEU A 270 -9.61 -0.21 9.34
N ASN A 271 -8.29 -0.38 9.31
CA ASN A 271 -7.57 -1.41 10.08
C ASN A 271 -6.83 -0.85 11.31
N LEU A 272 -7.13 0.40 11.71
CA LEU A 272 -6.48 1.01 12.87
C LEU A 272 -6.78 0.24 14.16
N GLY A 273 -8.01 -0.27 14.31
CA GLY A 273 -8.40 -1.13 15.43
C GLY A 273 -7.53 -2.40 15.49
N ASP A 274 -7.33 -3.09 14.36
CA ASP A 274 -6.50 -4.30 14.29
C ASP A 274 -5.06 -3.99 14.72
N PHE A 275 -4.51 -2.88 14.21
CA PHE A 275 -3.16 -2.45 14.52
C PHE A 275 -2.98 -2.13 16.01
N LEU A 276 -3.91 -1.38 16.60
CA LEU A 276 -3.90 -1.01 18.00
C LEU A 276 -4.04 -2.23 18.92
N LEU A 277 -4.96 -3.15 18.62
CA LEU A 277 -5.11 -4.37 19.41
C LEU A 277 -3.84 -5.23 19.36
N MET A 278 -3.25 -5.40 18.18
CA MET A 278 -2.00 -6.14 18.00
C MET A 278 -0.84 -5.46 18.77
N ALA A 279 -0.71 -4.13 18.63
CA ALA A 279 0.30 -3.36 19.35
C ALA A 279 0.12 -3.47 20.87
N GLY A 280 -1.12 -3.48 21.36
CA GLY A 280 -1.46 -3.69 22.75
C GLY A 280 -1.00 -5.03 23.29
N VAL A 281 -1.30 -6.12 22.57
CA VAL A 281 -0.86 -7.48 22.92
C VAL A 281 0.67 -7.60 22.93
N LEU A 282 1.34 -7.06 21.91
CA LEU A 282 2.81 -7.08 21.84
C LEU A 282 3.43 -6.29 23.00
N ALA A 283 2.96 -5.07 23.26
CA ALA A 283 3.45 -4.23 24.35
C ALA A 283 3.27 -4.87 25.75
N LEU A 284 2.12 -5.51 25.98
CA LEU A 284 1.90 -6.31 27.19
C LEU A 284 2.90 -7.44 27.30
N GLY A 285 3.09 -8.22 26.22
CA GLY A 285 4.07 -9.31 26.16
C GLY A 285 5.49 -8.82 26.49
N GLU A 286 5.90 -7.67 25.95
CA GLU A 286 7.17 -7.04 26.29
C GLU A 286 7.26 -6.69 27.78
N GLY A 287 6.22 -6.05 28.33
CA GLY A 287 6.14 -5.67 29.73
C GLY A 287 6.14 -6.83 30.72
N PHE A 288 5.68 -8.03 30.33
CA PHE A 288 5.69 -9.21 31.20
C PHE A 288 6.96 -10.05 31.11
N PHE A 289 7.55 -10.18 29.91
CA PHE A 289 8.55 -11.23 29.67
C PHE A 289 9.94 -10.72 29.30
N SER A 290 10.09 -9.45 28.91
CA SER A 290 11.33 -8.98 28.29
C SER A 290 12.18 -8.02 29.14
N PHE A 291 11.62 -7.46 30.21
CA PHE A 291 12.33 -6.55 31.11
C PHE A 291 12.96 -7.29 32.30
N SER A 292 14.16 -6.87 32.70
CA SER A 292 14.80 -7.38 33.92
C SER A 292 14.14 -6.83 35.19
N ARG A 293 14.43 -7.43 36.36
CA ARG A 293 13.93 -6.94 37.65
C ARG A 293 14.33 -5.48 37.94
N GLU A 294 15.52 -5.07 37.48
CA GLU A 294 16.02 -3.70 37.60
C GLU A 294 15.24 -2.70 36.74
N GLN A 295 14.59 -3.17 35.67
CA GLN A 295 13.81 -2.35 34.73
C GLN A 295 12.30 -2.36 35.04
N ARG A 296 11.93 -2.59 36.30
CA ARG A 296 10.52 -2.77 36.71
C ARG A 296 9.62 -1.57 36.35
N SER A 297 10.14 -0.34 36.43
CA SER A 297 9.38 0.86 36.05
C SER A 297 9.06 0.88 34.55
N LEU A 298 10.05 0.58 33.69
CA LEU A 298 9.85 0.47 32.23
C LEU A 298 8.90 -0.68 31.87
N ALA A 299 8.98 -1.79 32.61
CA ALA A 299 8.05 -2.92 32.45
C ALA A 299 6.61 -2.49 32.73
N TRP A 300 6.38 -1.72 33.79
CA TRP A 300 5.05 -1.16 34.11
C TRP A 300 4.56 -0.18 33.04
N LEU A 301 5.42 0.71 32.55
CA LEU A 301 5.09 1.62 31.46
C LEU A 301 4.69 0.88 30.18
N ALA A 302 5.43 -0.18 29.81
CA ALA A 302 5.09 -1.01 28.65
C ALA A 302 3.72 -1.69 28.82
N ARG A 303 3.39 -2.16 30.03
CA ARG A 303 2.08 -2.74 30.32
C ARG A 303 0.96 -1.71 30.22
N LEU A 304 1.14 -0.54 30.83
CA LEU A 304 0.17 0.55 30.77
C LEU A 304 -0.06 0.97 29.32
N MET A 305 1.00 1.14 28.54
CA MET A 305 0.93 1.42 27.11
C MET A 305 0.14 0.34 26.36
N GLY A 306 0.39 -0.93 26.69
CA GLY A 306 -0.36 -2.04 26.13
C GLY A 306 -1.86 -1.96 26.42
N LEU A 307 -2.25 -1.66 27.66
CA LEU A 307 -3.66 -1.44 28.05
C LEU A 307 -4.28 -0.25 27.30
N VAL A 308 -3.54 0.85 27.17
CA VAL A 308 -3.99 2.04 26.42
C VAL A 308 -4.23 1.69 24.95
N PHE A 309 -3.35 0.94 24.31
CA PHE A 309 -3.56 0.49 22.93
C PHE A 309 -4.76 -0.44 22.79
N LEU A 310 -4.98 -1.37 23.72
CA LEU A 310 -6.17 -2.21 23.71
C LEU A 310 -7.46 -1.39 23.82
N ALA A 311 -7.50 -0.43 24.76
CA ALA A 311 -8.63 0.47 24.94
C ALA A 311 -8.87 1.35 23.70
N ALA A 312 -7.80 1.90 23.12
CA ALA A 312 -7.88 2.69 21.89
C ALA A 312 -8.34 1.84 20.69
N GLY A 313 -7.92 0.57 20.62
CA GLY A 313 -8.35 -0.37 19.59
C GLY A 313 -9.85 -0.65 19.70
N ALA A 314 -10.35 -0.92 20.91
CA ALA A 314 -11.78 -1.07 21.16
C ALA A 314 -12.56 0.20 20.77
N TYR A 315 -12.07 1.38 21.16
CA TYR A 315 -12.65 2.66 20.77
C TYR A 315 -12.68 2.84 19.24
N ALA A 316 -11.61 2.47 18.53
CA ALA A 316 -11.59 2.54 17.07
C ALA A 316 -12.72 1.71 16.43
N TYR A 317 -13.03 0.52 16.96
CA TYR A 317 -14.18 -0.26 16.48
C TYR A 317 -15.53 0.40 16.77
N THR A 318 -15.69 1.09 17.90
CA THR A 318 -16.93 1.84 18.16
C THR A 318 -17.18 2.94 17.13
N LYS A 319 -16.10 3.48 16.54
CA LYS A 319 -16.17 4.46 15.44
C LYS A 319 -16.31 3.82 14.06
N LEU A 320 -15.81 2.59 13.89
CA LEU A 320 -15.86 1.89 12.61
C LEU A 320 -17.20 1.18 12.36
N LEU A 321 -17.79 0.55 13.38
CA LEU A 321 -19.03 -0.22 13.25
C LEU A 321 -20.20 0.55 12.61
N PRO A 322 -20.42 1.84 12.93
CA PRO A 322 -21.46 2.64 12.26
C PRO A 322 -21.27 2.80 10.75
N LEU A 323 -20.07 2.54 10.22
CA LEU A 323 -19.78 2.58 8.78
C LEU A 323 -20.08 1.25 8.06
N GLY A 324 -20.40 0.18 8.80
CA GLY A 324 -20.76 -1.12 8.24
C GLY A 324 -21.83 -1.11 7.12
N PRO A 325 -22.94 -0.34 7.25
CA PRO A 325 -23.99 -0.29 6.24
C PRO A 325 -23.69 0.67 5.07
N VAL A 326 -22.52 1.31 5.01
CA VAL A 326 -22.18 2.19 3.89
C VAL A 326 -22.01 1.35 2.62
N TYR A 327 -22.72 1.75 1.57
CA TYR A 327 -22.67 1.12 0.25
C TYR A 327 -21.72 1.88 -0.68
N GLY A 328 -21.17 1.16 -1.64
CA GLY A 328 -20.41 1.73 -2.75
C GLY A 328 -20.22 0.68 -3.84
N SER A 329 -19.90 1.13 -5.05
CA SER A 329 -19.63 0.20 -6.16
C SER A 329 -18.38 -0.61 -5.87
N LEU A 330 -18.46 -1.93 -6.01
CA LEU A 330 -17.31 -2.81 -5.86
C LEU A 330 -17.53 -4.15 -6.58
N VAL A 331 -16.45 -4.76 -7.05
CA VAL A 331 -16.45 -6.13 -7.56
C VAL A 331 -16.38 -7.08 -6.38
N HIS A 332 -17.44 -7.86 -6.17
CA HIS A 332 -17.50 -8.79 -5.05
C HIS A 332 -16.50 -9.93 -5.23
N HIS A 333 -15.81 -10.29 -4.15
CA HIS A 333 -14.91 -11.43 -4.10
C HIS A 333 -15.39 -12.44 -3.05
N ASP A 334 -14.86 -13.67 -3.09
CA ASP A 334 -15.25 -14.73 -2.14
C ASP A 334 -14.59 -14.48 -0.77
N ALA A 335 -15.23 -13.65 0.04
CA ALA A 335 -14.71 -13.21 1.34
C ALA A 335 -14.60 -14.35 2.36
N VAL A 336 -15.49 -15.35 2.29
CA VAL A 336 -15.43 -16.54 3.16
C VAL A 336 -14.18 -17.36 2.85
N ARG A 337 -13.88 -17.58 1.57
CA ARG A 337 -12.63 -18.24 1.16
C ARG A 337 -11.41 -17.40 1.53
N ALA A 338 -11.45 -16.09 1.31
CA ALA A 338 -10.35 -15.20 1.69
C ALA A 338 -10.03 -15.32 3.20
N LEU A 339 -11.06 -15.25 4.04
CA LEU A 339 -10.97 -15.40 5.49
C LEU A 339 -10.48 -16.79 5.90
N ARG A 340 -11.01 -17.85 5.30
CA ARG A 340 -10.53 -19.23 5.55
C ARG A 340 -9.04 -19.35 5.24
N THR A 341 -8.59 -18.87 4.08
CA THR A 341 -7.17 -18.91 3.70
C THR A 341 -6.32 -18.05 4.64
N GLN A 342 -6.82 -16.91 5.09
CA GLN A 342 -6.16 -16.09 6.11
C GLN A 342 -5.97 -16.86 7.44
N VAL A 343 -6.99 -17.56 7.92
CA VAL A 343 -6.89 -18.41 9.12
C VAL A 343 -5.84 -19.50 8.93
N TRP A 344 -5.80 -20.16 7.76
CA TRP A 344 -4.76 -21.15 7.45
C TRP A 344 -3.35 -20.54 7.41
N ALA A 345 -3.19 -19.34 6.87
CA ALA A 345 -1.90 -18.64 6.85
C ALA A 345 -1.43 -18.29 8.28
N VAL A 346 -2.34 -17.80 9.13
CA VAL A 346 -2.09 -17.52 10.55
C VAL A 346 -1.67 -18.80 11.28
N ALA A 347 -2.43 -19.88 11.13
CA ALA A 347 -2.13 -21.17 11.75
C ALA A 347 -0.78 -21.74 11.27
N GLY A 348 -0.49 -21.65 9.97
CA GLY A 348 0.77 -22.10 9.39
C GLY A 348 1.97 -21.32 9.94
N LEU A 349 1.91 -19.98 9.95
CA LEU A 349 2.96 -19.15 10.53
C LEU A 349 3.13 -19.39 12.04
N LEU A 350 2.02 -19.59 12.77
CA LEU A 350 2.06 -19.94 14.19
C LEU A 350 2.71 -21.31 14.43
N ALA A 351 2.43 -22.33 13.60
CA ALA A 351 3.13 -23.61 13.68
C ALA A 351 4.64 -23.44 13.44
N LEU A 352 5.03 -22.67 12.42
CA LEU A 352 6.43 -22.36 12.12
C LEU A 352 7.11 -21.64 13.27
N ARG A 353 6.40 -20.74 13.96
CA ARG A 353 6.90 -20.05 15.16
C ARG A 353 7.42 -21.01 16.23
N PHE A 354 6.76 -22.15 16.44
CA PHE A 354 7.12 -23.15 17.45
C PHE A 354 8.23 -24.10 16.99
N VAL A 355 8.31 -24.38 15.69
CA VAL A 355 9.39 -25.19 15.08
C VAL A 355 10.69 -24.39 14.93
N SER A 356 10.60 -23.06 14.81
CA SER A 356 11.74 -22.16 14.70
C SER A 356 12.65 -22.24 15.93
N SER A 357 13.98 -22.25 15.73
CA SER A 357 14.95 -22.32 16.84
C SER A 357 14.72 -21.21 17.87
N ARG A 358 14.91 -21.51 19.17
CA ARG A 358 14.70 -20.54 20.27
C ARG A 358 15.62 -19.33 20.21
N GLU A 359 16.71 -19.44 19.46
CA GLU A 359 17.74 -18.42 19.43
C GLU A 359 17.47 -17.31 18.40
N ASP A 360 16.58 -17.51 17.41
CA ASP A 360 16.23 -16.48 16.44
C ASP A 360 15.07 -15.60 16.92
N LYS A 361 15.41 -14.65 17.79
CA LYS A 361 14.43 -13.73 18.37
C LYS A 361 13.83 -12.79 17.32
N VAL A 362 14.52 -12.45 16.23
CA VAL A 362 14.03 -11.49 15.23
C VAL A 362 12.97 -12.14 14.34
N GLU A 363 13.27 -13.33 13.80
CA GLU A 363 12.30 -14.09 12.98
C GLU A 363 11.00 -14.32 13.74
N ARG A 364 11.09 -14.74 15.01
CA ARG A 364 9.91 -14.95 15.88
C ARG A 364 9.08 -13.69 16.06
N ARG A 365 9.70 -12.53 16.25
CA ARG A 365 8.98 -11.25 16.41
C ARG A 365 8.29 -10.82 15.12
N LEU A 366 8.90 -11.07 13.96
CA LEU A 366 8.24 -10.83 12.66
C LEU A 366 7.02 -11.73 12.50
N ILE A 367 7.13 -13.01 12.86
CA ILE A 367 6.01 -13.95 12.84
C ILE A 367 4.93 -13.50 13.83
N ASP A 368 5.29 -13.18 15.08
CA ASP A 368 4.36 -12.76 16.14
C ASP A 368 3.53 -11.55 15.71
N PHE A 369 4.17 -10.54 15.15
CA PHE A 369 3.48 -9.34 14.65
C PHE A 369 2.48 -9.69 13.54
N ALA A 370 2.92 -10.45 12.52
CA ALA A 370 2.06 -10.81 11.39
C ALA A 370 0.90 -11.73 11.79
N VAL A 371 1.15 -12.71 12.66
CA VAL A 371 0.15 -13.65 13.20
C VAL A 371 -0.86 -12.92 14.08
N LEU A 372 -0.41 -12.01 14.95
CA LEU A 372 -1.34 -11.24 15.79
C LEU A 372 -2.21 -10.31 14.96
N PHE A 373 -1.62 -9.55 14.03
CA PHE A 373 -2.39 -8.64 13.16
C PHE A 373 -3.39 -9.43 12.30
N GLY A 374 -2.93 -10.48 11.61
CA GLY A 374 -3.78 -11.32 10.78
C GLY A 374 -4.82 -12.11 11.57
N GLY A 375 -4.49 -12.55 12.78
CA GLY A 375 -5.38 -13.27 13.68
C GLY A 375 -6.48 -12.38 14.24
N ILE A 376 -6.14 -11.19 14.73
CA ILE A 376 -7.12 -10.20 15.20
C ILE A 376 -8.06 -9.81 14.06
N ASN A 377 -7.51 -9.50 12.89
CA ASN A 377 -8.32 -9.16 11.71
C ASN A 377 -9.28 -10.30 11.33
N ALA A 378 -8.84 -11.57 11.39
CA ALA A 378 -9.70 -12.71 11.13
C ALA A 378 -10.79 -12.86 12.21
N LEU A 379 -10.45 -12.70 13.49
CA LEU A 379 -11.40 -12.77 14.60
C LEU A 379 -12.48 -11.69 14.48
N VAL A 380 -12.12 -10.47 14.10
CA VAL A 380 -13.05 -9.37 13.88
C VAL A 380 -14.00 -9.68 12.72
N GLN A 381 -13.48 -10.17 11.59
CA GLN A 381 -14.34 -10.57 10.47
C GLN A 381 -15.30 -11.71 10.86
N VAL A 382 -14.82 -12.72 11.60
CA VAL A 382 -15.69 -13.80 12.11
C VAL A 382 -16.76 -13.24 13.05
N ALA A 383 -16.39 -12.35 13.97
CA ALA A 383 -17.34 -11.74 14.90
C ALA A 383 -18.39 -10.91 14.16
N TYR A 384 -17.97 -10.13 13.15
CA TYR A 384 -18.86 -9.34 12.29
C TYR A 384 -19.86 -10.23 11.56
N LEU A 385 -19.40 -11.31 10.94
CA LEU A 385 -20.29 -12.28 10.26
C LEU A 385 -21.22 -12.99 11.24
N LYS A 386 -20.74 -13.39 12.41
CA LYS A 386 -21.55 -14.04 13.45
C LYS A 386 -22.61 -13.11 14.05
N ALA A 387 -22.36 -11.81 14.06
CA ALA A 387 -23.33 -10.80 14.47
C ALA A 387 -24.42 -10.55 13.41
N GLY A 388 -24.41 -11.27 12.27
CA GLY A 388 -25.40 -11.11 11.21
C GLY A 388 -25.26 -9.81 10.43
N MET A 389 -24.09 -9.15 10.52
CA MET A 389 -23.86 -7.87 9.86
C MET A 389 -23.68 -8.07 8.33
N PRO A 390 -24.13 -7.11 7.51
CA PRO A 390 -24.11 -7.25 6.06
C PRO A 390 -22.67 -7.24 5.50
N VAL A 391 -22.41 -8.14 4.56
CA VAL A 391 -21.16 -8.19 3.78
C VAL A 391 -21.19 -7.06 2.75
N GLY A 392 -20.81 -5.87 3.20
CA GLY A 392 -20.87 -4.64 2.41
C GLY A 392 -19.51 -4.10 1.98
N TYR A 393 -19.50 -2.82 1.62
CA TYR A 393 -18.39 -2.15 0.94
C TYR A 393 -17.07 -2.16 1.69
N TYR A 394 -17.10 -1.86 2.99
CA TYR A 394 -15.90 -1.85 3.83
C TYR A 394 -15.48 -3.25 4.26
N PHE A 395 -16.42 -4.18 4.47
CA PHE A 395 -16.10 -5.56 4.84
C PHE A 395 -15.26 -6.23 3.75
N LEU A 396 -15.64 -6.07 2.47
CA LEU A 396 -14.94 -6.64 1.33
C LEU A 396 -13.54 -6.04 1.07
N LYS A 397 -13.11 -5.05 1.87
CA LYS A 397 -11.77 -4.46 1.81
C LYS A 397 -10.96 -4.74 3.05
N TYR A 398 -11.65 -5.00 4.16
CA TYR A 398 -11.09 -5.09 5.49
C TYR A 398 -9.93 -6.09 5.61
N GLY A 399 -10.01 -7.22 4.91
CA GLY A 399 -8.96 -8.26 4.94
C GLY A 399 -7.67 -7.92 4.19
N PHE A 400 -7.66 -6.88 3.34
CA PHE A 400 -6.55 -6.60 2.42
C PHE A 400 -5.19 -6.45 3.13
N HIS A 401 -5.11 -5.61 4.16
CA HIS A 401 -3.87 -5.39 4.90
C HIS A 401 -3.33 -6.67 5.55
N ALA A 402 -4.21 -7.50 6.12
CA ALA A 402 -3.82 -8.76 6.74
C ALA A 402 -3.28 -9.75 5.70
N VAL A 403 -3.95 -9.87 4.55
CA VAL A 403 -3.50 -10.71 3.42
C VAL A 403 -2.10 -10.30 2.95
N VAL A 404 -1.87 -8.99 2.73
CA VAL A 404 -0.57 -8.50 2.26
C VAL A 404 0.53 -8.75 3.30
N LEU A 405 0.28 -8.43 4.58
CA LEU A 405 1.28 -8.62 5.64
C LEU A 405 1.62 -10.10 5.85
N LEU A 406 0.63 -10.98 5.91
CA LEU A 406 0.82 -12.43 6.04
C LEU A 406 1.57 -13.00 4.84
N LEU A 407 1.27 -12.53 3.63
CA LEU A 407 1.99 -12.91 2.42
C LEU A 407 3.46 -12.47 2.48
N SER A 408 3.74 -11.23 2.85
CA SER A 408 5.11 -10.71 3.03
C SER A 408 5.87 -11.51 4.09
N ALA A 409 5.23 -11.84 5.21
CA ALA A 409 5.83 -12.67 6.26
C ALA A 409 6.12 -14.09 5.76
N ALA A 410 5.19 -14.71 5.06
CA ALA A 410 5.36 -16.04 4.50
C ALA A 410 6.50 -16.08 3.46
N LEU A 411 6.58 -15.09 2.56
CA LEU A 411 7.69 -14.96 1.60
C LEU A 411 9.04 -14.90 2.32
N LEU A 412 9.17 -13.99 3.29
CA LEU A 412 10.42 -13.79 4.03
C LEU A 412 10.84 -15.04 4.81
N VAL A 413 9.90 -15.65 5.55
CA VAL A 413 10.17 -16.87 6.33
C VAL A 413 10.56 -18.02 5.40
N THR A 414 9.85 -18.21 4.28
CA THR A 414 10.19 -19.25 3.29
C THR A 414 11.61 -19.07 2.80
N SER A 415 12.00 -17.85 2.41
CA SER A 415 13.35 -17.52 1.92
C SER A 415 14.43 -17.81 2.97
N LEU A 416 14.21 -17.42 4.22
CA LEU A 416 15.13 -17.71 5.33
C LEU A 416 15.32 -19.22 5.53
N ARG A 417 14.22 -19.98 5.48
CA ARG A 417 14.23 -21.44 5.66
C ARG A 417 14.93 -22.13 4.49
N MET A 418 14.74 -21.66 3.27
CA MET A 418 15.46 -22.17 2.10
C MET A 418 16.97 -21.95 2.21
N GLY A 419 17.40 -20.77 2.67
CA GLY A 419 18.82 -20.52 2.95
C GLY A 419 19.38 -21.43 4.04
N ALA A 420 18.62 -21.64 5.12
CA ALA A 420 19.02 -22.50 6.22
C ALA A 420 19.24 -23.98 5.81
N MET A 421 18.53 -24.49 4.79
CA MET A 421 18.74 -25.86 4.27
C MET A 421 20.17 -26.12 3.76
N VAL A 422 20.82 -25.06 3.27
CA VAL A 422 22.14 -25.12 2.63
C VAL A 422 23.25 -24.72 3.61
N HIS A 423 22.87 -24.38 4.85
CA HIS A 423 23.83 -24.19 5.93
C HIS A 423 24.45 -25.52 6.34
N ALA A 424 25.75 -25.54 6.64
CA ALA A 424 26.50 -26.75 6.96
C ALA A 424 26.07 -27.32 8.33
N ALA A 425 24.97 -28.06 8.33
CA ALA A 425 24.43 -28.74 9.49
C ALA A 425 24.69 -30.26 9.39
N PRO A 426 24.82 -30.98 10.52
CA PRO A 426 24.93 -32.43 10.52
C PRO A 426 23.76 -33.08 9.77
N PHE A 427 23.99 -34.23 9.12
CA PHE A 427 23.08 -34.83 8.14
C PHE A 427 21.62 -34.96 8.61
N ARG A 428 21.37 -35.36 9.87
CA ARG A 428 20.01 -35.44 10.45
C ARG A 428 19.33 -34.07 10.59
N ALA A 429 20.07 -33.04 11.00
CA ALA A 429 19.55 -31.68 11.08
C ALA A 429 19.27 -31.10 9.68
N ARG A 430 20.04 -31.52 8.68
CA ARG A 430 19.83 -31.17 7.27
C ARG A 430 18.52 -31.77 6.72
N GLN A 431 18.23 -33.05 6.98
CA GLN A 431 16.97 -33.69 6.54
C GLN A 431 15.74 -32.97 7.10
N TRP A 432 15.72 -32.67 8.40
CA TRP A 432 14.63 -31.91 9.02
C TRP A 432 14.48 -30.49 8.46
N SER A 433 15.61 -29.82 8.20
CA SER A 433 15.59 -28.47 7.61
C SER A 433 15.03 -28.48 6.18
N VAL A 434 15.35 -29.50 5.39
CA VAL A 434 14.81 -29.69 4.03
C VAL A 434 13.31 -29.97 4.08
N ALA A 435 12.87 -30.92 4.91
CA ALA A 435 11.45 -31.24 5.05
C ALA A 435 10.63 -30.01 5.48
N LEU A 436 11.14 -29.24 6.45
CA LEU A 436 10.50 -28.02 6.91
C LEU A 436 10.42 -26.96 5.80
N ALA A 437 11.51 -26.71 5.08
CA ALA A 437 11.52 -25.72 4.01
C ALA A 437 10.57 -26.11 2.86
N LEU A 438 10.49 -27.40 2.49
CA LEU A 438 9.53 -27.89 1.52
C LEU A 438 8.09 -27.70 2.02
N LEU A 439 7.80 -28.04 3.28
CA LEU A 439 6.49 -27.84 3.88
C LEU A 439 6.08 -26.37 3.87
N VAL A 440 7.01 -25.46 4.20
CA VAL A 440 6.78 -24.01 4.17
C VAL A 440 6.49 -23.54 2.74
N ALA A 441 7.28 -23.98 1.75
CA ALA A 441 7.08 -23.60 0.36
C ALA A 441 5.74 -24.09 -0.20
N VAL A 442 5.35 -25.34 0.11
CA VAL A 442 4.04 -25.89 -0.25
C VAL A 442 2.91 -25.13 0.46
N GLY A 443 3.10 -24.79 1.73
CA GLY A 443 2.16 -23.97 2.50
C GLY A 443 1.96 -22.58 1.88
N LEU A 444 3.05 -21.90 1.50
CA LEU A 444 3.01 -20.62 0.80
C LEU A 444 2.26 -20.74 -0.53
N PHE A 445 2.55 -21.78 -1.33
CA PHE A 445 1.83 -22.03 -2.57
C PHE A 445 0.33 -22.24 -2.33
N ALA A 446 -0.04 -23.07 -1.36
CA ALA A 446 -1.43 -23.34 -1.01
C ALA A 446 -2.17 -22.07 -0.54
N VAL A 447 -1.53 -21.23 0.26
CA VAL A 447 -2.06 -19.93 0.71
C VAL A 447 -2.21 -18.97 -0.46
N ALA A 448 -1.18 -18.79 -1.28
CA ALA A 448 -1.24 -17.93 -2.47
C ALA A 448 -2.34 -18.38 -3.45
N HIS A 449 -2.45 -19.69 -3.67
CA HIS A 449 -3.49 -20.28 -4.52
C HIS A 449 -4.90 -20.15 -3.92
N GLY A 450 -5.04 -20.30 -2.60
CA GLY A 450 -6.30 -20.10 -1.88
C GLY A 450 -6.83 -18.67 -2.02
N TRP A 451 -5.99 -17.68 -1.71
CA TRP A 451 -6.34 -16.27 -1.90
C TRP A 451 -6.55 -15.93 -3.36
N SER A 452 -5.76 -16.52 -4.27
CA SER A 452 -5.94 -16.24 -5.68
C SER A 452 -7.30 -16.66 -6.21
N ARG A 453 -7.83 -17.79 -5.73
CA ARG A 453 -9.20 -18.20 -6.01
C ARG A 453 -10.22 -17.29 -5.31
N ALA A 454 -9.93 -16.82 -4.09
CA ALA A 454 -10.82 -15.91 -3.39
C ALA A 454 -11.01 -14.58 -4.13
N PHE A 455 -9.93 -14.05 -4.71
CA PHE A 455 -9.91 -12.80 -5.47
C PHE A 455 -9.99 -13.03 -7.00
N ALA A 456 -10.54 -14.16 -7.44
CA ALA A 456 -10.65 -14.50 -8.86
C ALA A 456 -11.45 -13.47 -9.65
N ALA A 457 -12.40 -12.78 -9.01
CA ALA A 457 -13.23 -11.73 -9.62
C ALA A 457 -12.43 -10.53 -10.13
N TYR A 458 -11.23 -10.27 -9.60
CA TYR A 458 -10.36 -9.18 -10.07
C TYR A 458 -9.49 -9.59 -11.28
N THR A 459 -9.51 -10.87 -11.64
CA THR A 459 -8.65 -11.41 -12.70
C THR A 459 -8.94 -10.81 -14.08
N PRO A 460 -10.20 -10.65 -14.53
CA PRO A 460 -10.48 -10.12 -15.86
C PRO A 460 -9.89 -8.72 -16.08
N SER A 461 -10.18 -7.77 -15.19
CA SER A 461 -9.65 -6.40 -15.29
C SER A 461 -8.13 -6.37 -15.13
N TYR A 462 -7.56 -7.22 -14.27
CA TYR A 462 -6.11 -7.33 -14.11
C TYR A 462 -5.43 -7.86 -15.38
N GLN A 463 -6.03 -8.84 -16.06
CA GLN A 463 -5.53 -9.37 -17.33
C GLN A 463 -5.61 -8.34 -18.45
N GLU A 464 -6.65 -7.50 -18.49
CA GLU A 464 -6.70 -6.35 -19.39
C GLU A 464 -5.55 -5.38 -19.13
N ARG A 465 -5.30 -5.04 -17.85
CA ARG A 465 -4.20 -4.13 -17.48
C ARG A 465 -2.84 -4.70 -17.87
N ALA A 466 -2.61 -5.99 -17.60
CA ALA A 466 -1.37 -6.67 -17.92
C ALA A 466 -1.15 -6.83 -19.43
N ARG A 467 -2.23 -6.99 -20.22
CA ARG A 467 -2.17 -6.94 -21.69
C ARG A 467 -1.79 -5.55 -22.19
N GLY A 468 -2.31 -4.50 -21.55
CA GLY A 468 -1.88 -3.13 -21.80
C GLY A 468 -2.26 -2.55 -23.17
N GLN A 469 -3.21 -3.17 -23.87
CA GLN A 469 -3.60 -2.82 -25.23
C GLN A 469 -5.14 -2.73 -25.34
N PRO A 470 -5.67 -1.73 -26.08
CA PRO A 470 -7.11 -1.64 -26.36
C PRO A 470 -7.59 -2.75 -27.30
N PRO A 471 -8.91 -3.03 -27.36
CA PRO A 471 -9.97 -2.43 -26.56
C PRO A 471 -9.95 -2.90 -25.10
N PHE A 472 -10.26 -1.99 -24.18
CA PHE A 472 -10.49 -2.30 -22.77
C PHE A 472 -12.00 -2.42 -22.53
N ALA A 473 -12.45 -3.55 -21.99
CA ALA A 473 -13.87 -3.74 -21.68
C ALA A 473 -14.19 -3.40 -20.22
N LEU A 474 -13.22 -3.57 -19.32
CA LEU A 474 -13.40 -3.38 -17.88
C LEU A 474 -12.57 -2.21 -17.32
N LEU A 475 -11.61 -1.72 -18.09
CA LEU A 475 -10.73 -0.62 -17.69
C LEU A 475 -11.03 0.65 -18.47
N GLY A 476 -11.03 1.78 -17.75
CA GLY A 476 -10.97 3.11 -18.33
C GLY A 476 -9.77 3.89 -17.83
N ALA A 477 -9.42 4.96 -18.55
CA ALA A 477 -8.52 5.98 -18.03
C ALA A 477 -9.11 6.66 -16.81
N LEU A 478 -8.33 6.73 -15.71
CA LEU A 478 -8.73 7.52 -14.55
C LEU A 478 -8.82 9.01 -14.89
N GLU A 479 -7.91 9.51 -15.72
CA GLU A 479 -7.93 10.83 -16.33
C GLU A 479 -7.64 10.69 -17.82
N ASP A 480 -8.44 11.35 -18.66
CA ASP A 480 -8.07 11.55 -20.07
C ASP A 480 -7.12 12.75 -20.14
N ARG A 481 -5.82 12.45 -20.25
CA ARG A 481 -4.73 13.43 -20.21
C ARG A 481 -4.76 14.39 -21.40
N GLU A 482 -5.09 13.88 -22.58
CA GLU A 482 -5.20 14.66 -23.81
C GLU A 482 -6.43 15.58 -23.74
N SER A 483 -7.56 15.07 -23.27
CA SER A 483 -8.74 15.90 -22.98
C SER A 483 -8.42 17.01 -21.97
N SER A 484 -7.72 16.68 -20.88
CA SER A 484 -7.35 17.65 -19.85
C SER A 484 -6.37 18.71 -20.37
N ALA A 485 -5.45 18.34 -21.28
CA ALA A 485 -4.58 19.29 -21.95
C ALA A 485 -5.36 20.22 -22.89
N LEU A 486 -6.30 19.67 -23.67
CA LEU A 486 -7.17 20.42 -24.57
C LEU A 486 -8.08 21.40 -23.80
N ILE A 487 -8.66 20.98 -22.68
CA ILE A 487 -9.44 21.85 -21.80
C ILE A 487 -8.59 23.04 -21.35
N ARG A 488 -7.38 22.79 -20.83
CA ARG A 488 -6.47 23.88 -20.40
C ARG A 488 -6.08 24.80 -21.55
N GLN A 489 -5.93 24.27 -22.77
CA GLN A 489 -5.68 25.08 -23.95
C GLN A 489 -6.87 26.00 -24.26
N VAL A 490 -8.09 25.46 -24.36
CA VAL A 490 -9.31 26.23 -24.61
C VAL A 490 -9.51 27.33 -23.56
N LEU A 491 -9.33 27.00 -22.28
CA LEU A 491 -9.45 27.99 -21.20
C LEU A 491 -8.45 29.15 -21.33
N ARG A 492 -7.23 28.88 -21.83
CA ARG A 492 -6.23 29.92 -22.10
C ARG A 492 -6.58 30.75 -23.35
N GLU A 493 -7.05 30.11 -24.41
CA GLU A 493 -7.46 30.77 -25.67
C GLU A 493 -8.64 31.72 -25.42
N GLU A 494 -9.63 31.28 -24.65
CA GLU A 494 -10.85 32.03 -24.35
C GLU A 494 -10.69 33.02 -23.19
N GLY A 495 -9.63 32.88 -22.38
CA GLY A 495 -9.45 33.68 -21.17
C GLY A 495 -10.52 33.43 -20.10
N LYS A 496 -11.06 32.20 -20.03
CA LYS A 496 -12.19 31.82 -19.16
C LYS A 496 -11.79 30.81 -18.10
N ARG A 497 -12.63 30.67 -17.07
CA ARG A 497 -12.46 29.67 -15.99
C ARG A 497 -13.12 28.35 -16.33
N PHE A 498 -12.64 27.28 -15.70
CA PHE A 498 -13.22 25.95 -15.84
C PHE A 498 -14.60 25.86 -15.17
N GLY A 499 -15.63 25.58 -15.96
CA GLY A 499 -17.02 25.45 -15.54
C GLY A 499 -17.41 24.02 -15.12
N GLY A 500 -16.76 23.01 -15.68
CA GLY A 500 -16.96 21.60 -15.37
C GLY A 500 -16.78 20.70 -16.60
N LEU A 501 -16.48 19.42 -16.35
CA LEU A 501 -16.40 18.36 -17.36
C LEU A 501 -17.49 17.32 -17.10
N LEU A 502 -18.34 17.07 -18.10
CA LEU A 502 -19.30 15.97 -18.13
C LEU A 502 -18.70 14.77 -18.90
N SER A 503 -18.81 13.59 -18.32
CA SER A 503 -18.36 12.33 -18.91
C SER A 503 -19.27 11.20 -18.40
N PRO A 504 -19.54 10.16 -19.21
CA PRO A 504 -20.28 9.01 -18.72
C PRO A 504 -19.45 8.16 -17.73
N SER A 505 -18.15 8.44 -17.58
CA SER A 505 -17.28 7.76 -16.61
C SER A 505 -17.26 8.49 -15.28
N TRP A 506 -17.84 7.86 -14.26
CA TRP A 506 -17.88 8.40 -12.90
C TRP A 506 -16.49 8.81 -12.37
N ALA A 507 -15.54 7.88 -12.46
CA ALA A 507 -14.18 8.07 -11.99
C ALA A 507 -13.48 9.26 -12.65
N ARG A 508 -13.66 9.39 -13.97
CA ARG A 508 -13.04 10.46 -14.77
C ARG A 508 -13.66 11.81 -14.48
N VAL A 509 -15.00 11.88 -14.40
CA VAL A 509 -15.69 13.12 -13.99
C VAL A 509 -15.09 13.61 -12.68
N ASN A 510 -15.02 12.77 -11.65
CA ASN A 510 -14.55 13.24 -10.34
C ASN A 510 -13.10 13.65 -10.34
N PHE A 511 -12.22 12.80 -10.89
CA PHE A 511 -10.80 13.07 -10.83
C PHE A 511 -10.42 14.29 -11.67
N SER A 512 -10.85 14.34 -12.93
CA SER A 512 -10.51 15.43 -13.86
C SER A 512 -11.11 16.77 -13.41
N ASN A 513 -12.35 16.80 -12.92
CA ASN A 513 -12.94 18.06 -12.44
C ASN A 513 -12.11 18.65 -11.29
N VAL A 514 -11.73 17.84 -10.30
CA VAL A 514 -10.87 18.32 -9.20
C VAL A 514 -9.50 18.74 -9.70
N ALA A 515 -8.88 17.95 -10.57
CA ALA A 515 -7.58 18.26 -11.14
C ALA A 515 -7.56 19.57 -11.95
N LEU A 516 -8.72 19.97 -12.48
CA LEU A 516 -8.94 21.22 -13.22
C LEU A 516 -9.49 22.36 -12.33
N GLY A 517 -9.60 22.15 -11.02
CA GLY A 517 -9.97 23.20 -10.06
C GLY A 517 -11.47 23.30 -9.75
N TRP A 518 -12.26 22.32 -10.17
CA TRP A 518 -13.67 22.23 -9.81
C TRP A 518 -13.86 21.30 -8.61
N VAL A 519 -14.28 21.87 -7.49
CA VAL A 519 -14.62 21.15 -6.25
C VAL A 519 -15.99 21.66 -5.80
N PRO A 520 -16.95 20.78 -5.43
CA PRO A 520 -18.22 21.21 -4.85
C PRO A 520 -17.97 22.06 -3.59
N GLU A 521 -18.78 23.09 -3.39
CA GLU A 521 -18.68 23.95 -2.20
C GLU A 521 -18.89 23.14 -0.91
N ASP A 522 -19.87 22.22 -0.90
CA ASP A 522 -20.22 21.37 0.23
C ASP A 522 -19.82 19.89 0.04
N TYR A 523 -18.67 19.62 -0.58
CA TYR A 523 -18.21 18.24 -0.86
C TYR A 523 -18.17 17.33 0.38
N THR A 524 -17.85 17.89 1.56
CA THR A 524 -17.83 17.14 2.83
C THR A 524 -19.21 16.77 3.33
N ALA A 525 -20.23 17.59 3.06
CA ALA A 525 -21.61 17.32 3.46
C ALA A 525 -22.26 16.23 2.59
N THR A 526 -21.81 16.09 1.33
CA THR A 526 -22.38 15.12 0.39
C THR A 526 -21.75 13.73 0.48
N ASN A 527 -20.82 13.47 1.42
CA ASN A 527 -20.07 12.21 1.51
C ASN A 527 -19.46 11.76 0.17
N GLY A 528 -19.07 12.70 -0.69
CA GLY A 528 -18.56 12.38 -2.02
C GLY A 528 -19.62 11.99 -3.05
N HIS A 529 -20.89 12.35 -2.85
CA HIS A 529 -21.82 12.50 -3.97
C HIS A 529 -21.42 13.75 -4.76
N TRP A 530 -21.06 13.58 -6.02
CA TRP A 530 -20.65 14.68 -6.90
C TRP A 530 -21.83 15.10 -7.78
N PRO A 531 -22.32 16.34 -7.61
CA PRO A 531 -23.45 16.84 -8.39
C PRO A 531 -23.17 16.90 -9.90
N VAL A 532 -21.91 17.00 -10.32
CA VAL A 532 -21.53 17.01 -11.74
C VAL A 532 -21.96 15.73 -12.44
N PHE A 533 -21.71 14.58 -11.82
CA PHE A 533 -22.09 13.30 -12.42
C PHE A 533 -23.56 12.99 -12.15
N ALA A 534 -24.01 13.11 -10.91
CA ALA A 534 -25.37 12.72 -10.52
C ALA A 534 -26.46 13.60 -11.16
N GLU A 535 -26.16 14.89 -11.37
CA GLU A 535 -27.16 15.89 -11.74
C GLU A 535 -26.75 16.72 -12.96
N GLY A 536 -25.57 16.48 -13.55
CA GLY A 536 -25.04 17.33 -14.62
C GLY A 536 -24.68 18.75 -14.16
N LYS A 537 -24.59 19.00 -12.85
CA LYS A 537 -24.40 20.37 -12.31
C LYS A 537 -23.02 20.91 -12.63
N VAL A 538 -22.97 21.90 -13.53
CA VAL A 538 -21.77 22.63 -13.94
C VAL A 538 -21.89 24.11 -13.61
N ARG A 539 -20.76 24.83 -13.49
CA ARG A 539 -20.72 26.28 -13.28
C ARG A 539 -20.87 26.99 -14.63
N ARG A 540 -22.03 27.60 -14.85
CA ARG A 540 -22.35 28.42 -16.02
C ARG A 540 -22.28 29.92 -15.70
N GLY A 541 -22.40 30.74 -16.74
CA GLY A 541 -22.39 32.20 -16.66
C GLY A 541 -21.13 32.82 -17.26
N PRO A 542 -21.12 34.16 -17.39
CA PRO A 542 -20.05 34.89 -18.05
C PRO A 542 -18.66 34.54 -17.48
N GLY A 543 -17.72 34.26 -18.39
CA GLY A 543 -16.33 33.97 -18.07
C GLY A 543 -16.06 32.51 -17.71
N ALA A 544 -16.97 31.57 -18.01
CA ALA A 544 -16.78 30.13 -17.77
C ALA A 544 -16.96 29.28 -19.03
N CYS A 545 -16.24 28.16 -19.10
CA CYS A 545 -16.40 27.15 -20.15
C CYS A 545 -16.82 25.80 -19.56
N VAL A 546 -17.85 25.19 -20.12
CA VAL A 546 -18.32 23.83 -19.80
C VAL A 546 -17.86 22.88 -20.89
N PHE A 547 -17.45 21.68 -20.51
CA PHE A 547 -16.90 20.66 -21.40
C PHE A 547 -17.70 19.36 -21.26
N TRP A 548 -17.82 18.59 -22.34
CA TRP A 548 -18.40 17.24 -22.29
C TRP A 548 -17.78 16.31 -23.34
N GLU A 549 -17.62 15.05 -22.97
CA GLU A 549 -17.23 13.99 -23.91
C GLU A 549 -18.40 13.64 -24.83
N ALA A 550 -18.17 13.53 -26.14
CA ALA A 550 -19.23 13.45 -27.15
C ALA A 550 -18.94 12.47 -28.31
N SER A 551 -18.02 11.53 -28.11
CA SER A 551 -17.73 10.47 -29.08
C SER A 551 -18.95 9.54 -29.22
N PRO A 552 -19.11 8.80 -30.34
CA PRO A 552 -20.22 7.86 -30.49
C PRO A 552 -20.37 6.88 -29.31
N GLU A 553 -19.25 6.35 -28.81
CA GLU A 553 -19.18 5.46 -27.64
C GLU A 553 -19.66 6.16 -26.34
N ASP A 554 -19.40 7.46 -26.21
CA ASP A 554 -19.80 8.24 -25.03
C ASP A 554 -21.32 8.39 -24.96
N TRP A 555 -21.98 8.59 -26.10
CA TRP A 555 -23.44 8.69 -26.18
C TRP A 555 -24.16 7.39 -25.80
N GLU A 556 -23.58 6.24 -26.17
CA GLU A 556 -24.08 4.95 -25.72
C GLU A 556 -23.94 4.80 -24.21
N ALA A 557 -22.78 5.15 -23.67
CA ALA A 557 -22.52 5.10 -22.23
C ALA A 557 -23.43 6.06 -21.44
N TYR A 558 -23.70 7.27 -21.93
CA TYR A 558 -24.68 8.17 -21.28
C TYR A 558 -26.08 7.57 -21.25
N ARG A 559 -26.55 6.99 -22.37
CA ARG A 559 -27.86 6.32 -22.43
C ARG A 559 -27.95 5.17 -21.43
N GLN A 560 -26.90 4.36 -21.33
CA GLN A 560 -26.85 3.27 -20.38
C GLN A 560 -26.92 3.78 -18.93
N GLN A 561 -26.12 4.80 -18.59
CA GLN A 561 -26.15 5.41 -17.24
C GLN A 561 -27.50 6.05 -16.92
N ALA A 562 -28.16 6.67 -17.90
CA ALA A 562 -29.48 7.25 -17.73
C ALA A 562 -30.56 6.21 -17.44
N GLN A 563 -30.47 5.02 -18.05
CA GLN A 563 -31.38 3.90 -17.78
C GLN A 563 -31.13 3.27 -16.41
N GLU A 564 -29.88 3.23 -15.97
CA GLU A 564 -29.48 2.54 -14.74
C GLU A 564 -29.69 3.39 -13.48
N ALA A 565 -29.35 4.69 -13.52
CA ALA A 565 -29.33 5.50 -12.29
C ALA A 565 -29.33 7.03 -12.46
N VAL A 566 -28.90 7.58 -13.60
CA VAL A 566 -28.48 9.00 -13.69
C VAL A 566 -29.05 9.74 -14.92
N PRO A 567 -30.39 9.86 -15.04
CA PRO A 567 -31.02 10.47 -16.22
C PRO A 567 -30.70 11.96 -16.41
N ALA A 568 -30.40 12.67 -15.33
CA ALA A 568 -30.11 14.11 -15.37
C ALA A 568 -28.81 14.43 -16.14
N LEU A 569 -27.79 13.56 -16.05
CA LEU A 569 -26.52 13.75 -16.75
C LEU A 569 -26.71 13.72 -18.27
N GLU A 570 -27.40 12.71 -18.79
CA GLU A 570 -27.68 12.61 -20.23
C GLU A 570 -28.54 13.79 -20.71
N ALA A 571 -29.56 14.17 -19.93
CA ALA A 571 -30.42 15.30 -20.26
C ALA A 571 -29.64 16.60 -20.39
N GLU A 572 -28.72 16.87 -19.46
CA GLU A 572 -27.88 18.06 -19.49
C GLU A 572 -26.90 18.05 -20.67
N VAL A 573 -26.26 16.91 -20.95
CA VAL A 573 -25.35 16.78 -22.10
C VAL A 573 -26.11 16.97 -23.42
N LYS A 574 -27.32 16.43 -23.56
CA LYS A 574 -28.18 16.68 -24.74
C LYS A 574 -28.57 18.14 -24.87
N ARG A 575 -28.87 18.81 -23.74
CA ARG A 575 -29.20 20.22 -23.70
C ARG A 575 -28.01 21.05 -24.22
N LEU A 576 -26.81 20.87 -23.66
CA LEU A 576 -25.57 21.52 -24.11
C LEU A 576 -25.25 21.21 -25.59
N GLN A 577 -25.46 19.96 -26.00
CA GLN A 577 -25.28 19.53 -27.39
C GLN A 577 -26.28 20.20 -28.34
N SER A 578 -27.41 20.71 -27.86
CA SER A 578 -28.37 21.45 -28.69
C SER A 578 -28.08 22.96 -28.76
N GLU A 579 -27.25 23.50 -27.86
CA GLU A 579 -26.99 24.94 -27.79
C GLU A 579 -26.22 25.46 -29.02
N PRO A 580 -26.60 26.64 -29.55
CA PRO A 580 -25.83 27.32 -30.57
C PRO A 580 -24.51 27.82 -29.97
N GLY A 581 -23.44 27.84 -30.77
CA GLY A 581 -22.12 28.30 -30.34
C GLY A 581 -21.25 27.26 -29.65
N ARG A 582 -21.73 26.02 -29.46
CA ARG A 582 -20.86 24.91 -29.03
C ARG A 582 -19.76 24.65 -30.07
N SER A 583 -18.59 24.27 -29.60
CA SER A 583 -17.46 23.82 -30.43
C SER A 583 -17.08 22.40 -30.05
N CYS A 584 -16.76 21.57 -31.04
CA CYS A 584 -16.31 20.20 -30.82
C CYS A 584 -14.97 19.99 -31.51
N ARG A 585 -14.01 19.40 -30.79
CA ARG A 585 -12.67 19.09 -31.29
C ARG A 585 -12.42 17.59 -31.13
N GLN A 586 -11.96 16.96 -32.21
CA GLN A 586 -11.44 15.60 -32.15
C GLN A 586 -9.98 15.63 -31.71
N TYR A 587 -9.58 14.65 -30.91
CA TYR A 587 -8.22 14.52 -30.40
C TYR A 587 -7.81 13.04 -30.32
N PRO A 588 -6.51 12.73 -30.49
CA PRO A 588 -6.03 11.36 -30.43
C PRO A 588 -6.02 10.84 -28.99
N VAL A 589 -6.36 9.56 -28.80
CA VAL A 589 -6.20 8.85 -27.53
C VAL A 589 -5.75 7.42 -27.78
N ALA A 590 -4.67 7.00 -27.11
CA ALA A 590 -4.06 5.68 -27.35
C ALA A 590 -4.82 4.51 -26.71
N TRP A 591 -5.81 4.78 -25.86
CA TRP A 591 -6.48 3.78 -25.05
C TRP A 591 -7.88 3.39 -25.54
N THR A 592 -8.40 4.02 -26.59
CA THR A 592 -9.64 3.59 -27.25
C THR A 592 -9.34 2.78 -28.51
N ALA A 593 -10.29 1.96 -28.95
CA ALA A 593 -10.16 1.22 -30.22
C ALA A 593 -10.17 2.15 -31.44
N SER A 594 -10.93 3.25 -31.37
CA SER A 594 -11.00 4.29 -32.41
C SER A 594 -9.71 5.09 -32.57
N GLY A 595 -8.81 5.07 -31.58
CA GLY A 595 -7.63 5.94 -31.50
C GLY A 595 -7.94 7.43 -31.35
N THR A 596 -9.21 7.81 -31.28
CA THR A 596 -9.68 9.21 -31.29
C THR A 596 -10.93 9.39 -30.43
N ARG A 597 -11.07 10.56 -29.82
CA ARG A 597 -12.27 10.98 -29.07
C ARG A 597 -12.69 12.38 -29.43
N THR A 598 -13.92 12.73 -29.11
CA THR A 598 -14.48 14.07 -29.32
C THR A 598 -14.76 14.73 -27.99
N LEU A 599 -14.20 15.92 -27.80
CA LEU A 599 -14.50 16.81 -26.69
C LEU A 599 -15.27 18.01 -27.24
N CYS A 600 -16.46 18.25 -26.70
CA CYS A 600 -17.24 19.45 -26.99
C CYS A 600 -17.19 20.43 -25.82
N PHE A 601 -17.38 21.70 -26.11
CA PHE A 601 -17.39 22.76 -25.11
C PHE A 601 -18.27 23.94 -25.52
N LEU A 602 -18.71 24.68 -24.50
CA LEU A 602 -19.45 25.93 -24.62
C LEU A 602 -18.85 26.94 -23.64
N CYS A 603 -18.56 28.14 -24.14
CA CYS A 603 -17.88 29.18 -23.38
C CYS A 603 -18.74 30.44 -23.36
N GLU A 604 -19.25 30.83 -22.19
CA GLU A 604 -20.16 31.97 -21.98
C GLU A 604 -19.45 33.25 -21.58
#